data_AF-A0A9R0YR22-F1
#
_entry.id   AF-A0A9R0YR22-F1
#
_cell.length_a   1.000
_cell.length_b   1.000
_cell.length_c   1.000
_cell.angle_alpha   90.00
_cell.angle_beta   90.00
_cell.angle_gamma   90.00
#
_symmetry.space_group_name_H-M   'P 1'
#
loop_
_entity.id
_entity.type
_entity.pdbx_description
1 polymer ?
#
loop_
_entity_poly.entity_id
_entity_poly.type
_entity_poly.pdbx_seq_one_letter_code
_entity_poly.pdbx_strand_id
1 'polypeptide(L)'
;MWSIGLLSCALMSFLNQFFSYRTEPLIVTQITVQVASLPMGHFLARVLPRRKFRAPAALGGGEWSLNPGPFNMKEHVLISIFANAGYAFGNGNAYAVMIVDIIRAFYGRSISFIAAWLLITTTQVLGYGWAGLMRKCIVLSCATWTMFGLSEHRGALHEKEESPKGSRQISRSKFFLVALICSFAWYVVPGYLFPALTSISWVCWVFSKSVTAQQLGSGMKGLGIGAFTLDWSAVSSFLFSPLISPFFATANIFVGYFCFLYVLVPTAYWGMNLYNAKTFPIFSSHLFMSNGSAYQITDIVNQQFQLDTEAYARLGRINLSTFFALSYGLSFATIASTITHVGIFYGK
;
A
#
# COMPACT_ATOMS: atom_id res chain seq x y z
N MET A 1 -27.22 -1.46 0.98
CA MET A 1 -26.10 -0.69 1.56
C MET A 1 -25.24 -1.54 2.50
N TRP A 2 -25.73 -1.92 3.69
CA TRP A 2 -24.94 -2.64 4.72
C TRP A 2 -24.25 -3.91 4.22
N SER A 3 -24.98 -4.81 3.54
CA SER A 3 -24.40 -6.07 3.03
C SER A 3 -23.29 -5.81 2.02
N ILE A 4 -23.48 -4.87 1.09
CA ILE A 4 -22.46 -4.49 0.11
C ILE A 4 -21.26 -3.85 0.80
N GLY A 5 -21.48 -2.94 1.74
CA GLY A 5 -20.42 -2.26 2.48
C GLY A 5 -19.57 -3.24 3.30
N LEU A 6 -20.20 -4.11 4.11
CA LEU A 6 -19.50 -5.10 4.93
C LEU A 6 -18.74 -6.12 4.08
N LEU A 7 -19.38 -6.64 3.01
CA LEU A 7 -18.72 -7.56 2.09
C LEU A 7 -17.52 -6.90 1.40
N SER A 8 -17.68 -5.65 0.95
CA SER A 8 -16.60 -4.91 0.29
C SER A 8 -15.44 -4.62 1.24
N CYS A 9 -15.73 -4.30 2.51
CA CYS A 9 -14.72 -4.12 3.55
C CYS A 9 -13.93 -5.41 3.78
N ALA A 10 -14.63 -6.52 4.06
CA ALA A 10 -14.00 -7.82 4.30
C ALA A 10 -13.19 -8.32 3.09
N LEU A 11 -13.75 -8.20 1.88
CA LEU A 11 -13.08 -8.60 0.65
C LEU A 11 -11.83 -7.77 0.40
N MET A 12 -11.88 -6.46 0.62
CA MET A 12 -10.74 -5.58 0.35
C MET A 12 -9.61 -5.79 1.36
N SER A 13 -9.94 -5.99 2.65
CA SER A 13 -8.93 -6.35 3.65
C SER A 13 -8.28 -7.70 3.34
N PHE A 14 -9.05 -8.69 2.89
CA PHE A 14 -8.51 -9.99 2.48
C PHE A 14 -7.59 -9.87 1.25
N LEU A 15 -8.05 -9.22 0.18
CA LEU A 15 -7.29 -9.08 -1.06
C LEU A 15 -5.99 -8.31 -0.84
N ASN A 16 -6.04 -7.20 -0.10
CA ASN A 16 -4.83 -6.40 0.17
C ASN A 16 -3.85 -7.17 1.05
N GLN A 17 -4.32 -7.92 2.06
CA GLN A 17 -3.43 -8.78 2.85
C GLN A 17 -2.78 -9.85 1.96
N PHE A 18 -3.56 -10.51 1.09
CA PHE A 18 -3.08 -11.53 0.18
C PHE A 18 -2.02 -10.97 -0.80
N PHE A 19 -2.26 -9.81 -1.38
CA PHE A 19 -1.33 -9.18 -2.32
C PHE A 19 -0.10 -8.56 -1.64
N SER A 20 -0.14 -8.31 -0.33
CA SER A 20 1.00 -7.74 0.41
C SER A 20 2.24 -8.64 0.45
N TYR A 21 2.07 -9.95 0.27
CA TYR A 21 3.20 -10.91 0.23
C TYR A 21 3.93 -10.96 -1.11
N ARG A 22 3.46 -10.22 -2.12
CA ARG A 22 4.14 -10.13 -3.42
C ARG A 22 5.36 -9.21 -3.32
N THR A 23 6.37 -9.46 -4.14
CA THR A 23 7.56 -8.61 -4.26
C THR A 23 7.18 -7.19 -4.69
N GLU A 24 6.28 -7.06 -5.66
CA GLU A 24 5.56 -5.82 -5.95
C GLU A 24 4.13 -5.93 -5.41
N PRO A 25 3.82 -5.30 -4.26
CA PRO A 25 2.49 -5.40 -3.66
C PRO A 25 1.45 -4.71 -4.56
N LEU A 26 0.35 -5.41 -4.80
CA LEU A 26 -0.81 -4.83 -5.50
C LEU A 26 -1.79 -4.31 -4.47
N ILE A 27 -2.07 -3.01 -4.54
CA ILE A 27 -2.95 -2.33 -3.60
C ILE A 27 -4.30 -2.04 -4.26
N VAL A 28 -5.35 -2.66 -3.74
CA VAL A 28 -6.74 -2.39 -4.13
C VAL A 28 -7.28 -1.24 -3.29
N THR A 29 -7.53 -0.11 -3.95
CA THR A 29 -8.03 1.11 -3.31
C THR A 29 -9.56 1.16 -3.26
N GLN A 30 -10.10 2.06 -2.45
CA GLN A 30 -11.55 2.31 -2.34
C GLN A 30 -12.24 2.68 -3.67
N ILE A 31 -11.49 3.18 -4.66
CA ILE A 31 -12.05 3.61 -5.96
C ILE A 31 -12.66 2.42 -6.70
N THR A 32 -12.04 1.24 -6.60
CA THR A 32 -12.56 0.01 -7.23
C THR A 32 -13.94 -0.35 -6.71
N VAL A 33 -14.14 -0.27 -5.38
CA VAL A 33 -15.45 -0.53 -4.76
C VAL A 33 -16.45 0.55 -5.13
N GLN A 34 -16.03 1.82 -5.17
CA GLN A 34 -16.89 2.91 -5.59
C GLN A 34 -17.45 2.67 -7.01
N VAL A 35 -16.59 2.32 -7.97
CA VAL A 35 -17.04 2.03 -9.34
C VAL A 35 -17.91 0.78 -9.41
N ALA A 36 -17.54 -0.32 -8.72
CA ALA A 36 -18.28 -1.58 -8.76
C ALA A 36 -19.63 -1.53 -8.03
N SER A 37 -19.73 -0.73 -6.96
CA SER A 37 -20.93 -0.67 -6.12
C SER A 37 -22.10 0.05 -6.79
N LEU A 38 -21.85 0.92 -7.78
CA LEU A 38 -22.90 1.63 -8.52
C LEU A 38 -23.79 0.68 -9.36
N PRO A 39 -23.27 -0.12 -10.31
CA PRO A 39 -24.08 -1.07 -11.06
C PRO A 39 -24.66 -2.17 -10.16
N MET A 40 -23.89 -2.63 -9.17
CA MET A 40 -24.34 -3.67 -8.24
C MET A 40 -25.47 -3.18 -7.32
N GLY A 41 -25.42 -1.92 -6.88
CA GLY A 41 -26.48 -1.27 -6.10
C GLY A 41 -27.78 -1.14 -6.89
N HIS A 42 -27.71 -0.69 -8.14
CA HIS A 42 -28.88 -0.64 -9.02
C HIS A 42 -29.43 -2.02 -9.37
N PHE A 43 -28.56 -3.02 -9.59
CA PHE A 43 -28.97 -4.40 -9.83
C PHE A 43 -29.72 -5.00 -8.64
N LEU A 44 -29.14 -4.90 -7.43
CA LEU A 44 -29.77 -5.39 -6.21
C LEU A 44 -31.08 -4.65 -5.89
N ALA A 45 -31.15 -3.34 -6.17
CA ALA A 45 -32.40 -2.58 -6.00
C ALA A 45 -33.53 -3.04 -6.94
N ARG A 46 -33.21 -3.66 -8.09
CA ARG A 46 -34.19 -4.24 -9.02
C ARG A 46 -34.56 -5.68 -8.67
N VAL A 47 -33.60 -6.48 -8.22
CA VAL A 47 -33.78 -7.93 -8.00
C VAL A 47 -34.34 -8.23 -6.61
N LEU A 48 -33.95 -7.47 -5.58
CA LEU A 48 -34.36 -7.77 -4.21
C LEU A 48 -35.84 -7.46 -3.97
N PRO A 49 -36.58 -8.37 -3.30
CA PRO A 49 -37.99 -8.19 -3.02
C PRO A 49 -38.22 -7.04 -2.04
N ARG A 50 -39.16 -6.15 -2.35
CA ARG A 50 -39.61 -5.04 -1.48
C ARG A 50 -40.52 -5.50 -0.33
N ARG A 51 -40.63 -6.81 -0.10
CA ARG A 51 -41.48 -7.35 0.97
C ARG A 51 -40.94 -6.90 2.32
N LYS A 52 -41.85 -6.50 3.20
CA LYS A 52 -41.56 -6.21 4.60
C LYS A 52 -41.70 -7.51 5.38
N PHE A 53 -40.64 -7.93 6.04
CA PHE A 53 -40.61 -9.06 6.95
C PHE A 53 -40.78 -8.53 8.38
N ARG A 54 -41.60 -9.19 9.19
CA ARG A 54 -41.65 -8.88 10.63
C ARG A 54 -40.57 -9.68 11.34
N ALA A 55 -39.72 -9.01 12.10
CA ALA A 55 -38.76 -9.69 12.94
C ALA A 55 -39.49 -10.50 14.04
N PRO A 56 -38.98 -11.70 14.42
CA PRO A 56 -39.51 -12.45 15.56
C PRO A 56 -39.50 -11.58 16.82
N ALA A 57 -40.48 -11.75 17.71
CA ALA A 57 -40.64 -10.92 18.92
C ALA A 57 -39.38 -10.85 19.81
N ALA A 58 -38.51 -11.87 19.77
CA ALA A 58 -37.23 -11.91 20.48
C ALA A 58 -36.18 -10.88 19.99
N LEU A 59 -36.33 -10.34 18.79
CA LEU A 59 -35.42 -9.35 18.16
C LEU A 59 -36.02 -7.94 18.08
N GLY A 60 -37.08 -7.66 18.85
CA GLY A 60 -37.66 -6.31 18.98
C GLY A 60 -38.81 -6.00 18.02
N GLY A 61 -39.38 -7.01 17.34
CA GLY A 61 -40.70 -6.89 16.67
C GLY A 61 -40.82 -5.91 15.50
N GLY A 62 -39.71 -5.33 15.03
CA GLY A 62 -39.71 -4.35 13.95
C GLY A 62 -40.01 -4.95 12.57
N GLU A 63 -40.67 -4.17 11.70
CA GLU A 63 -40.78 -4.49 10.27
C GLU A 63 -39.47 -4.10 9.57
N TRP A 64 -38.81 -5.07 8.94
CA TRP A 64 -37.59 -4.85 8.15
C TRP A 64 -37.80 -5.28 6.71
N SER A 65 -37.26 -4.54 5.74
CA SER A 65 -37.28 -4.92 4.33
C SER A 65 -35.88 -5.06 3.79
N LEU A 66 -35.65 -6.08 2.97
CA LEU A 66 -34.38 -6.31 2.26
C LEU A 66 -34.12 -5.22 1.19
N ASN A 67 -35.18 -4.56 0.71
CA ASN A 67 -35.09 -3.49 -0.28
C ASN A 67 -35.99 -2.31 0.13
N PRO A 68 -35.50 -1.41 1.00
CA PRO A 68 -36.29 -0.29 1.52
C PRO A 68 -36.57 0.79 0.48
N GLY A 69 -35.83 0.86 -0.63
CA GLY A 69 -36.00 1.91 -1.63
C GLY A 69 -34.98 1.88 -2.77
N PRO A 70 -35.09 2.79 -3.75
CA PRO A 70 -34.13 2.89 -4.85
C PRO A 70 -32.74 3.28 -4.35
N PHE A 71 -31.71 2.73 -5.00
CA PHE A 71 -30.32 3.03 -4.66
C PHE A 71 -30.02 4.52 -4.84
N ASN A 72 -29.54 5.16 -3.77
CA ASN A 72 -29.32 6.59 -3.73
C ASN A 72 -27.84 6.95 -3.52
N MET A 73 -27.44 8.16 -3.88
CA MET A 73 -26.08 8.68 -3.72
C MET A 73 -25.59 8.57 -2.26
N LYS A 74 -26.47 8.78 -1.27
CA LYS A 74 -26.13 8.60 0.16
C LYS A 74 -25.71 7.18 0.49
N GLU A 75 -26.40 6.17 -0.07
CA GLU A 75 -26.04 4.77 0.15
C GLU A 75 -24.73 4.42 -0.54
N HIS A 76 -24.50 4.97 -1.73
CA HIS A 76 -23.24 4.82 -2.44
C HIS A 76 -22.05 5.39 -1.63
N VAL A 77 -22.21 6.60 -1.07
CA VAL A 77 -21.20 7.23 -0.21
C VAL A 77 -20.90 6.37 1.03
N LEU A 78 -21.93 5.82 1.68
CA LEU A 78 -21.73 4.97 2.85
C LEU A 78 -20.95 3.69 2.48
N ILE A 79 -21.25 3.06 1.34
CA ILE A 79 -20.48 1.90 0.86
C ILE A 79 -19.01 2.26 0.64
N SER A 80 -18.71 3.43 0.05
CA SER A 80 -17.32 3.90 -0.12
C SER A 80 -16.62 4.10 1.22
N ILE A 81 -17.31 4.56 2.26
CA ILE A 81 -16.75 4.70 3.61
C ILE A 81 -16.41 3.33 4.20
N PHE A 82 -17.29 2.33 4.06
CA PHE A 82 -17.00 0.95 4.47
C PHE A 82 -15.79 0.38 3.72
N ALA A 83 -15.71 0.62 2.42
CA ALA A 83 -14.56 0.23 1.62
C ALA A 83 -13.28 0.90 2.16
N ASN A 84 -13.31 2.22 2.37
CA ASN A 84 -12.17 2.95 2.89
C ASN A 84 -11.67 2.37 4.23
N ALA A 85 -12.56 1.95 5.13
CA ALA A 85 -12.16 1.32 6.39
C ALA A 85 -11.37 0.01 6.19
N GLY A 86 -11.67 -0.76 5.14
CA GLY A 86 -10.97 -2.00 4.80
C GLY A 86 -9.61 -1.82 4.11
N TYR A 87 -9.31 -0.61 3.62
CA TYR A 87 -8.08 -0.28 2.89
C TYR A 87 -7.17 0.75 3.60
N ALA A 88 -7.75 1.75 4.28
CA ALA A 88 -7.04 2.97 4.68
C ALA A 88 -5.93 2.76 5.72
N PHE A 89 -5.95 1.69 6.49
CA PHE A 89 -4.94 1.41 7.50
C PHE A 89 -3.81 0.55 6.93
N GLY A 90 -2.57 1.03 7.04
CA GLY A 90 -1.35 0.31 6.64
C GLY A 90 -1.20 0.12 5.12
N ASN A 91 -1.73 1.02 4.30
CA ASN A 91 -1.75 0.89 2.83
C ASN A 91 -2.41 -0.43 2.37
N GLY A 92 -3.43 -0.89 3.09
CA GLY A 92 -4.22 -2.07 2.78
C GLY A 92 -3.98 -3.28 3.67
N ASN A 93 -2.83 -3.37 4.36
CA ASN A 93 -2.52 -4.49 5.26
C ASN A 93 -2.55 -4.04 6.73
N ALA A 94 -2.91 -4.96 7.63
CA ALA A 94 -2.78 -4.70 9.05
C ALA A 94 -1.33 -4.95 9.47
N TYR A 95 -0.58 -3.88 9.76
CA TYR A 95 0.85 -3.94 10.11
C TYR A 95 1.20 -5.03 11.15
N ALA A 96 0.36 -5.20 12.17
CA ALA A 96 0.50 -6.23 13.19
C ALA A 96 0.53 -7.68 12.67
N VAL A 97 -0.06 -7.96 11.50
CA VAL A 97 -0.01 -9.28 10.87
C VAL A 97 1.42 -9.64 10.50
N MET A 98 2.24 -8.66 10.09
CA MET A 98 3.66 -8.89 9.79
C MET A 98 4.43 -9.40 11.03
N ILE A 99 4.05 -8.99 12.24
CA ILE A 99 4.68 -9.49 13.48
C ILE A 99 4.38 -11.00 13.64
N VAL A 100 3.13 -11.40 13.41
CA VAL A 100 2.71 -12.80 13.48
C VAL A 100 3.41 -13.63 12.41
N ASP A 101 3.52 -13.08 11.20
CA ASP A 101 4.22 -13.73 10.08
C ASP A 101 5.70 -13.89 10.35
N ILE A 102 6.36 -12.89 10.94
CA ILE A 102 7.78 -12.97 11.31
C ILE A 102 7.99 -14.10 12.32
N ILE A 103 7.12 -14.22 13.33
CA ILE A 103 7.21 -15.27 14.34
C ILE A 103 7.00 -16.67 13.74
N ARG A 104 6.09 -16.80 12.78
CA ARG A 104 5.82 -18.09 12.12
C ARG A 104 6.87 -18.47 11.07
N ALA A 105 7.21 -17.54 10.18
CA ALA A 105 8.04 -17.80 9.01
C ALA A 105 9.54 -17.71 9.30
N PHE A 106 9.98 -16.72 10.10
CA PHE A 106 11.41 -16.52 10.37
C PHE A 106 11.87 -17.17 11.67
N TYR A 107 11.04 -17.13 12.72
CA TYR A 107 11.38 -17.78 14.01
C TYR A 107 10.87 -19.22 14.13
N GLY A 108 10.06 -19.70 13.19
CA GLY A 108 9.56 -21.09 13.17
C GLY A 108 8.63 -21.44 14.34
N ARG A 109 7.93 -20.46 14.91
CA ARG A 109 7.07 -20.67 16.10
C ARG A 109 5.62 -20.35 15.86
N SER A 110 4.76 -21.04 16.63
CA SER A 110 3.32 -20.79 16.63
C SER A 110 2.92 -19.84 17.75
N ILE A 111 2.17 -18.80 17.41
CA ILE A 111 1.38 -18.01 18.37
C ILE A 111 -0.05 -18.54 18.36
N SER A 112 -0.70 -18.55 19.53
CA SER A 112 -2.11 -18.88 19.64
C SER A 112 -2.96 -17.88 18.84
N PHE A 113 -4.03 -18.38 18.21
CA PHE A 113 -4.90 -17.54 17.39
C PHE A 113 -5.47 -16.35 18.18
N ILE A 114 -5.89 -16.60 19.43
CA ILE A 114 -6.47 -15.56 20.29
C ILE A 114 -5.45 -14.46 20.60
N ALA A 115 -4.21 -14.81 20.93
CA ALA A 115 -3.17 -13.81 21.20
C ALA A 115 -2.85 -12.98 19.95
N ALA A 116 -2.72 -13.62 18.78
CA ALA A 116 -2.53 -12.93 17.51
C ALA A 116 -3.71 -12.01 17.17
N TRP A 117 -4.93 -12.48 17.35
CA TRP A 117 -6.15 -11.70 17.08
C TRP A 117 -6.28 -10.49 18.01
N LEU A 118 -5.97 -10.65 19.30
CA LEU A 118 -5.96 -9.53 20.26
C LEU A 118 -4.87 -8.51 19.91
N LEU A 119 -3.66 -8.95 19.55
CA LEU A 119 -2.57 -8.08 19.13
C LEU A 119 -2.94 -7.27 17.87
N ILE A 120 -3.53 -7.92 16.86
CA ILE A 120 -3.98 -7.24 15.65
C ILE A 120 -5.14 -6.27 15.96
N THR A 121 -6.12 -6.68 16.75
CA THR A 121 -7.28 -5.84 17.06
C THR A 121 -6.89 -4.62 17.88
N THR A 122 -6.06 -4.78 18.91
CA THR A 122 -5.61 -3.68 19.78
C THR A 122 -4.84 -2.62 19.00
N THR A 123 -3.93 -3.03 18.09
CA THR A 123 -3.18 -2.07 17.25
C THR A 123 -4.11 -1.27 16.32
N GLN A 124 -5.12 -1.91 15.74
CA GLN A 124 -6.11 -1.23 14.89
C GLN A 124 -7.00 -0.26 15.70
N VAL A 125 -7.52 -0.71 16.85
CA VAL A 125 -8.36 0.12 17.73
C VAL A 125 -7.59 1.34 18.24
N LEU A 126 -6.30 1.17 18.59
CA LEU A 126 -5.44 2.28 18.98
C LEU A 126 -5.30 3.32 17.85
N GLY A 127 -5.10 2.88 16.61
CA GLY A 127 -5.04 3.78 15.44
C GLY A 127 -6.32 4.58 15.25
N TYR A 128 -7.49 3.93 15.31
CA TYR A 128 -8.79 4.61 15.25
C TYR A 128 -9.03 5.53 16.45
N GLY A 129 -8.57 5.17 17.65
CA GLY A 129 -8.64 5.99 18.86
C GLY A 129 -7.88 7.31 18.70
N TRP A 130 -6.64 7.25 18.21
CA TRP A 130 -5.83 8.45 17.91
C TRP A 130 -6.46 9.31 16.83
N ALA A 131 -6.95 8.70 15.74
CA ALA A 131 -7.67 9.43 14.69
C ALA A 131 -8.92 10.16 15.25
N GLY A 132 -9.63 9.54 16.19
CA GLY A 132 -10.77 10.13 16.89
C GLY A 132 -10.38 11.35 17.73
N LEU A 133 -9.30 11.24 18.51
CA LEU A 133 -8.78 12.35 19.32
C LEU A 133 -8.31 13.53 18.46
N MET A 134 -7.65 13.24 17.33
CA MET A 134 -7.11 14.25 16.42
C MET A 134 -8.13 14.76 15.39
N ARG A 135 -9.37 14.25 15.39
CA ARG A 135 -10.42 14.62 14.43
C ARG A 135 -10.61 16.13 14.34
N LYS A 136 -10.60 16.84 15.47
CA LYS A 136 -10.79 18.30 15.50
C LYS A 136 -9.66 19.04 14.77
N CYS A 137 -8.43 18.57 14.86
CA CYS A 137 -7.27 19.15 14.18
C CYS A 137 -7.27 18.82 12.67
N ILE A 138 -7.66 17.60 12.31
CA ILE A 138 -7.60 17.10 10.92
C ILE A 138 -8.75 17.66 10.06
N VAL A 139 -9.96 17.75 10.62
CA VAL A 139 -11.17 18.13 9.87
C VAL A 139 -11.27 19.64 9.63
N LEU A 140 -10.65 20.46 10.49
CA LEU A 140 -10.72 21.92 10.36
C LEU A 140 -9.79 22.49 9.28
N SER A 141 -8.77 21.74 8.87
CA SER A 141 -7.79 22.21 7.89
C SER A 141 -8.34 22.08 6.46
N CYS A 142 -8.45 23.21 5.76
CA CYS A 142 -8.99 23.26 4.39
C CYS A 142 -8.15 22.42 3.38
N ALA A 143 -6.84 22.29 3.62
CA ALA A 143 -5.91 21.53 2.78
C ALA A 143 -6.18 20.02 2.72
N THR A 144 -6.82 19.44 3.75
CA THR A 144 -7.09 17.99 3.79
C THR A 144 -8.15 17.59 2.76
N TRP A 145 -9.08 18.50 2.42
CA TRP A 145 -10.17 18.23 1.48
C TRP A 145 -9.70 18.17 0.03
N THR A 146 -8.62 18.87 -0.31
CA THR A 146 -8.07 18.92 -1.68
C THR A 146 -7.34 17.63 -2.07
N MET A 147 -6.83 16.87 -1.10
CA MET A 147 -6.04 15.65 -1.37
C MET A 147 -6.91 14.42 -1.67
N PHE A 148 -8.16 14.42 -1.21
CA PHE A 148 -9.09 13.33 -1.48
C PHE A 148 -9.96 13.69 -2.70
N GLY A 149 -9.48 13.36 -3.91
CA GLY A 149 -10.25 13.40 -5.18
C GLY A 149 -11.52 12.54 -5.21
N LEU A 150 -12.00 12.12 -4.04
CA LEU A 150 -13.23 11.38 -3.83
C LEU A 150 -14.47 12.23 -4.11
N SER A 151 -14.43 13.55 -3.90
CA SER A 151 -15.56 14.44 -4.24
C SER A 151 -15.74 14.51 -5.76
N GLU A 152 -14.65 14.64 -6.51
CA GLU A 152 -14.64 14.74 -7.98
C GLU A 152 -15.13 13.45 -8.65
N HIS A 153 -14.62 12.28 -8.23
CA HIS A 153 -15.11 11.00 -8.75
C HIS A 153 -16.59 10.74 -8.40
N ARG A 154 -17.06 11.20 -7.23
CA ARG A 154 -18.46 11.03 -6.80
C ARG A 154 -19.43 11.86 -7.62
N GLY A 155 -19.07 13.12 -7.90
CA GLY A 155 -19.83 13.99 -8.82
C GLY A 155 -19.87 13.39 -10.22
N ALA A 156 -18.71 13.03 -10.77
CA ALA A 156 -18.59 12.51 -12.13
C ALA A 156 -19.37 11.20 -12.40
N LEU A 157 -19.64 10.39 -11.38
CA LEU A 157 -20.37 9.11 -11.50
C LEU A 157 -21.91 9.27 -11.42
N HIS A 158 -22.42 10.31 -10.76
CA HIS A 158 -23.86 10.55 -10.56
C HIS A 158 -24.40 11.72 -11.38
N GLU A 159 -23.53 12.59 -11.87
CA GLU A 159 -23.90 13.70 -12.75
C GLU A 159 -24.33 13.15 -14.13
N LYS A 160 -25.54 13.52 -14.56
CA LYS A 160 -26.03 13.14 -15.89
C LYS A 160 -25.21 13.86 -16.93
N GLU A 161 -24.54 13.10 -17.81
CA GLU A 161 -23.89 13.68 -19.00
C GLU A 161 -24.96 14.30 -19.90
N GLU A 162 -25.01 15.63 -19.96
CA GLU A 162 -25.70 16.35 -21.02
C GLU A 162 -24.87 16.26 -22.30
N SER A 163 -24.93 15.12 -22.99
CA SER A 163 -24.34 15.02 -24.33
C SER A 163 -25.26 15.70 -25.35
N PRO A 164 -24.78 16.69 -26.12
CA PRO A 164 -25.57 17.26 -27.20
C PRO A 164 -25.92 16.16 -28.21
N LYS A 165 -27.21 16.07 -28.57
CA LYS A 165 -27.73 15.10 -29.55
C LYS A 165 -26.93 15.23 -30.86
N GLY A 166 -26.09 14.25 -31.16
CA GLY A 166 -25.24 14.22 -32.37
C GLY A 166 -23.72 14.15 -32.13
N SER A 167 -23.25 14.26 -30.89
CA SER A 167 -21.84 14.08 -30.56
C SER A 167 -21.39 12.62 -30.66
N ARG A 168 -20.26 12.36 -31.32
CA ARG A 168 -19.58 11.05 -31.41
C ARG A 168 -18.78 10.70 -30.14
N GLN A 169 -18.90 11.50 -29.08
CA GLN A 169 -18.19 11.28 -27.82
C GLN A 169 -18.65 9.97 -27.16
N ILE A 170 -17.67 9.14 -26.83
CA ILE A 170 -17.88 7.93 -26.02
C ILE A 170 -18.21 8.40 -24.60
N SER A 171 -19.35 7.95 -24.05
CA SER A 171 -19.70 8.22 -22.64
C SER A 171 -18.58 7.77 -21.69
N ARG A 172 -18.32 8.53 -20.63
CA ARG A 172 -17.27 8.24 -19.63
C ARG A 172 -17.28 6.78 -19.16
N SER A 173 -18.47 6.22 -18.93
CA SER A 173 -18.64 4.83 -18.47
C SER A 173 -18.21 3.79 -19.53
N LYS A 174 -18.44 4.06 -20.81
CA LYS A 174 -18.01 3.19 -21.92
C LYS A 174 -16.50 3.26 -22.11
N PHE A 175 -15.93 4.47 -22.04
CA PHE A 175 -14.48 4.65 -22.10
C PHE A 175 -13.79 3.93 -20.93
N PHE A 176 -14.32 4.07 -19.72
CA PHE A 176 -13.83 3.36 -18.54
C PHE A 176 -13.83 1.83 -18.75
N LEU A 177 -14.92 1.26 -19.28
CA LEU A 177 -15.00 -0.18 -19.52
C LEU A 177 -13.98 -0.66 -20.55
N VAL A 178 -13.79 0.09 -21.64
CA VAL A 178 -12.77 -0.23 -22.65
C VAL A 178 -11.37 -0.17 -22.02
N ALA A 179 -11.06 0.91 -21.29
CA ALA A 179 -9.78 1.06 -20.61
C ALA A 179 -9.54 -0.05 -19.57
N LEU A 180 -10.57 -0.45 -18.82
CA LEU A 180 -10.52 -1.55 -17.86
C LEU A 180 -10.19 -2.89 -18.55
N ILE A 181 -10.86 -3.21 -19.65
CA ILE A 181 -10.62 -4.44 -20.41
C ILE A 181 -9.20 -4.43 -21.01
N CYS A 182 -8.79 -3.31 -21.62
CA CYS A 182 -7.44 -3.16 -22.17
C CYS A 182 -6.37 -3.28 -21.10
N SER A 183 -6.55 -2.64 -19.94
CA SER A 183 -5.63 -2.72 -18.81
C SER A 183 -5.57 -4.13 -18.22
N PHE A 184 -6.70 -4.83 -18.12
CA PHE A 184 -6.76 -6.21 -17.65
C PHE A 184 -6.02 -7.15 -18.61
N ALA A 185 -6.27 -7.01 -19.91
CA ALA A 185 -5.57 -7.77 -20.94
C ALA A 185 -4.06 -7.47 -20.94
N TRP A 186 -3.68 -6.20 -20.80
CA TRP A 186 -2.27 -5.81 -20.73
C TRP A 186 -1.58 -6.40 -19.51
N TYR A 187 -2.22 -6.42 -18.33
CA TYR A 187 -1.63 -6.96 -17.10
C TYR A 187 -1.20 -8.45 -17.21
N VAL A 188 -1.87 -9.24 -18.04
CA VAL A 188 -1.48 -10.64 -18.30
C VAL A 188 -0.11 -10.72 -19.01
N VAL A 189 0.26 -9.71 -19.78
CA VAL A 189 1.51 -9.69 -20.55
C VAL A 189 2.74 -9.57 -19.65
N PRO A 190 2.98 -8.49 -18.88
CA PRO A 190 4.12 -8.43 -17.98
C PRO A 190 3.95 -9.39 -16.79
N GLY A 191 2.73 -9.64 -16.32
CA GLY A 191 2.50 -10.44 -15.12
C GLY A 191 2.65 -11.96 -15.29
N TYR A 192 2.46 -12.50 -16.50
CA TYR A 192 2.49 -13.95 -16.72
C TYR A 192 3.25 -14.37 -17.99
N LEU A 193 2.99 -13.71 -19.13
CA LEU A 193 3.58 -14.14 -20.40
C LEU A 193 5.05 -13.74 -20.55
N PHE A 194 5.40 -12.50 -20.16
CA PHE A 194 6.73 -11.93 -20.29
C PHE A 194 7.15 -11.13 -19.03
N PRO A 195 7.51 -11.81 -17.93
CA PRO A 195 7.96 -11.16 -16.69
C PRO A 195 9.18 -10.24 -16.84
N ALA A 196 9.99 -10.43 -17.89
CA ALA A 196 11.11 -9.54 -18.20
C ALA A 196 10.68 -8.09 -18.47
N LEU A 197 9.41 -7.85 -18.86
CA LEU A 197 8.89 -6.51 -19.11
C LEU A 197 8.65 -5.70 -17.83
N THR A 198 8.62 -6.36 -16.66
CA THR A 198 8.48 -5.70 -15.36
C THR A 198 9.73 -4.89 -14.99
N SER A 199 10.91 -5.29 -15.43
CA SER A 199 12.15 -4.52 -15.22
C SER A 199 13.12 -4.67 -16.38
N ILE A 200 13.09 -3.73 -17.31
CA ILE A 200 14.00 -3.65 -18.45
C ILE A 200 15.14 -2.71 -18.08
N SER A 201 16.29 -3.27 -17.71
CA SER A 201 17.47 -2.51 -17.32
C SER A 201 18.49 -2.45 -18.46
N TRP A 202 18.48 -1.38 -19.26
CA TRP A 202 19.36 -1.29 -20.45
C TRP A 202 20.85 -1.30 -20.06
N VAL A 203 21.20 -0.68 -18.93
CA VAL A 203 22.58 -0.65 -18.41
C VAL A 203 23.09 -2.06 -18.12
N CYS A 204 22.24 -2.93 -17.58
CA CYS A 204 22.58 -4.33 -17.32
C CYS A 204 22.74 -5.14 -18.60
N TRP A 205 22.01 -4.81 -19.67
CA TRP A 205 22.18 -5.46 -20.98
C TRP A 205 23.49 -5.07 -21.65
N VAL A 206 23.84 -3.79 -21.66
CA VAL A 206 25.08 -3.30 -22.26
C VAL A 206 26.31 -3.80 -21.50
N PHE A 207 26.25 -3.80 -20.17
CA PHE A 207 27.38 -4.19 -19.30
C PHE A 207 27.10 -5.46 -18.51
N SER A 208 26.77 -6.54 -19.21
CA SER A 208 26.37 -7.82 -18.60
C SER A 208 27.43 -8.45 -17.68
N LYS A 209 28.72 -8.18 -17.89
CA LYS A 209 29.82 -8.77 -17.09
C LYS A 209 30.26 -7.92 -15.89
N SER A 210 29.81 -6.67 -15.79
CA SER A 210 30.29 -5.76 -14.74
C SER A 210 29.37 -5.79 -13.51
N VAL A 211 29.93 -6.16 -12.36
CA VAL A 211 29.20 -6.18 -11.08
C VAL A 211 28.73 -4.78 -10.69
N THR A 212 29.55 -3.75 -10.92
CA THR A 212 29.18 -2.36 -10.60
C THR A 212 28.07 -1.85 -11.50
N ALA A 213 28.08 -2.20 -12.79
CA ALA A 213 27.01 -1.84 -13.70
C ALA A 213 25.69 -2.54 -13.35
N GLN A 214 25.74 -3.79 -12.89
CA GLN A 214 24.56 -4.49 -12.40
C GLN A 214 24.02 -3.89 -11.09
N GLN A 215 24.90 -3.49 -10.16
CA GLN A 215 24.50 -2.82 -8.91
C GLN A 215 23.86 -1.45 -9.16
N LEU A 216 24.35 -0.70 -10.16
CA LEU A 216 23.81 0.60 -10.53
C LEU A 216 22.52 0.48 -11.36
N GLY A 217 22.51 -0.43 -12.34
CA GLY A 217 21.48 -0.50 -13.37
C GLY A 217 20.28 -1.38 -13.04
N SER A 218 20.43 -2.37 -12.15
CA SER A 218 19.35 -3.33 -11.86
C SER A 218 18.20 -2.64 -11.15
N GLY A 219 16.99 -2.72 -11.72
CA GLY A 219 15.78 -2.17 -11.10
C GLY A 219 15.26 -2.95 -9.89
N MET A 220 15.56 -4.25 -9.78
CA MET A 220 15.06 -5.11 -8.69
C MET A 220 16.07 -5.33 -7.56
N LYS A 221 17.37 -5.29 -7.87
CA LYS A 221 18.45 -5.63 -6.92
C LYS A 221 19.52 -4.53 -6.83
N GLY A 222 19.27 -3.37 -7.44
CA GLY A 222 20.23 -2.28 -7.56
C GLY A 222 19.57 -0.92 -7.42
N LEU A 223 20.27 0.13 -7.85
CA LEU A 223 19.79 1.51 -7.77
C LEU A 223 18.83 1.89 -8.90
N GLY A 224 18.70 1.06 -9.95
CA GLY A 224 17.73 1.24 -11.03
C GLY A 224 18.08 2.31 -12.08
N ILE A 225 19.37 2.68 -12.25
CA ILE A 225 19.77 3.64 -13.29
C ILE A 225 19.47 3.07 -14.67
N GLY A 226 18.57 3.73 -15.41
CA GLY A 226 18.17 3.26 -16.73
C GLY A 226 17.31 2.00 -16.70
N ALA A 227 16.69 1.67 -15.56
CA ALA A 227 15.64 0.67 -15.52
C ALA A 227 14.31 1.32 -15.93
N PHE A 228 13.63 0.71 -16.90
CA PHE A 228 12.28 1.08 -17.31
C PHE A 228 11.36 -0.11 -17.07
N THR A 229 10.11 0.16 -16.73
CA THR A 229 9.08 -0.87 -16.56
C THR A 229 7.91 -0.58 -17.47
N LEU A 230 7.37 -1.62 -18.09
CA LEU A 230 6.11 -1.57 -18.83
C LEU A 230 4.93 -2.12 -18.01
N ASP A 231 5.20 -2.48 -16.75
CA ASP A 231 4.23 -2.98 -15.80
C ASP A 231 3.74 -1.86 -14.89
N TRP A 232 2.48 -1.46 -15.08
CA TRP A 232 1.87 -0.42 -14.25
C TRP A 232 1.76 -0.82 -12.77
N SER A 233 1.67 -2.12 -12.47
CA SER A 233 1.62 -2.60 -11.10
C SER A 233 2.96 -2.39 -10.38
N ALA A 234 4.08 -2.57 -11.07
CA ALA A 234 5.41 -2.25 -10.53
C ALA A 234 5.55 -0.74 -10.24
N VAL A 235 5.09 0.13 -11.14
CA VAL A 235 5.12 1.60 -10.94
C VAL A 235 4.30 2.04 -9.72
N SER A 236 3.10 1.48 -9.56
CA SER A 236 2.12 1.95 -8.55
C SER A 236 2.20 1.25 -7.19
N SER A 237 2.97 0.17 -7.09
CA SER A 237 3.07 -0.69 -5.89
C SER A 237 3.46 0.05 -4.61
N PHE A 238 4.44 0.96 -4.67
CA PHE A 238 4.99 1.64 -3.49
C PHE A 238 4.65 3.14 -3.39
N LEU A 239 4.50 3.83 -4.52
CA LEU A 239 4.26 5.29 -4.57
C LEU A 239 2.81 5.67 -4.90
N PHE A 240 1.90 4.69 -4.95
CA PHE A 240 0.55 4.84 -5.48
C PHE A 240 0.53 5.33 -6.94
N SER A 241 -0.67 5.61 -7.46
CA SER A 241 -0.81 6.12 -8.82
C SER A 241 -0.34 7.57 -8.91
N PRO A 242 0.71 7.89 -9.70
CA PRO A 242 1.18 9.25 -9.88
C PRO A 242 0.16 10.14 -10.59
N LEU A 243 -0.83 9.55 -11.26
CA LEU A 243 -1.92 10.27 -11.95
C LEU A 243 -2.84 11.03 -11.00
N ILE A 244 -2.88 10.65 -9.72
CA ILE A 244 -3.75 11.27 -8.71
C ILE A 244 -3.03 12.43 -8.01
N SER A 245 -1.70 12.42 -7.98
CA SER A 245 -0.90 13.40 -7.25
C SER A 245 -0.60 14.63 -8.13
N PRO A 246 -0.68 15.87 -7.61
CA PRO A 246 -0.31 17.06 -8.37
C PRO A 246 1.17 17.04 -8.74
N PHE A 247 1.50 17.57 -9.92
CA PHE A 247 2.86 17.56 -10.47
C PHE A 247 3.92 18.11 -9.52
N PHE A 248 3.62 19.21 -8.81
CA PHE A 248 4.54 19.81 -7.85
C PHE A 248 4.95 18.85 -6.72
N ALA A 249 3.99 18.09 -6.18
CA ALA A 249 4.27 17.10 -5.14
C ALA A 249 5.16 15.97 -5.70
N THR A 250 4.85 15.50 -6.90
CA THR A 250 5.64 14.48 -7.59
C THR A 250 7.08 14.94 -7.86
N ALA A 251 7.26 16.18 -8.32
CA ALA A 251 8.58 16.76 -8.55
C ALA A 251 9.39 16.87 -7.24
N ASN A 252 8.77 17.29 -6.14
CA ASN A 252 9.44 17.37 -4.84
C ASN A 252 9.91 15.99 -4.33
N ILE A 253 9.04 14.97 -4.43
CA ILE A 253 9.40 13.59 -4.07
C ILE A 253 10.55 13.10 -4.96
N PHE A 254 10.52 13.41 -6.26
CA PHE A 254 11.57 13.01 -7.21
C PHE A 254 12.94 13.63 -6.85
N VAL A 255 12.97 14.90 -6.46
CA VAL A 255 14.22 15.55 -6.02
C VAL A 255 14.77 14.89 -4.76
N GLY A 256 13.91 14.62 -3.76
CA GLY A 256 14.32 13.91 -2.55
C GLY A 256 14.84 12.50 -2.83
N TYR A 257 14.14 11.76 -3.71
CA TYR A 257 14.54 10.45 -4.20
C TYR A 257 15.91 10.49 -4.89
N PHE A 258 16.14 11.46 -5.78
CA PHE A 258 17.40 11.62 -6.50
C PHE A 258 18.55 11.89 -5.53
N CYS A 259 18.38 12.82 -4.58
CA CYS A 259 19.37 13.12 -3.55
C CYS A 259 19.68 11.89 -2.68
N PHE A 260 18.66 11.12 -2.32
CA PHE A 260 18.86 9.92 -1.50
C PHE A 260 19.60 8.81 -2.26
N LEU A 261 19.08 8.40 -3.43
CA LEU A 261 19.59 7.24 -4.16
C LEU A 261 20.89 7.48 -4.91
N TYR A 262 21.10 8.68 -5.46
CA TYR A 262 22.24 8.97 -6.33
C TYR A 262 23.32 9.80 -5.67
N VAL A 263 23.02 10.45 -4.54
CA VAL A 263 24.03 11.18 -3.77
C VAL A 263 24.31 10.43 -2.47
N LEU A 264 23.35 10.35 -1.55
CA LEU A 264 23.60 9.84 -0.20
C LEU A 264 24.07 8.38 -0.18
N VAL A 265 23.34 7.47 -0.83
CA VAL A 265 23.65 6.03 -0.85
C VAL A 265 25.02 5.74 -1.48
N PRO A 266 25.36 6.28 -2.67
CA PRO A 266 26.68 6.11 -3.27
C PRO A 266 27.82 6.68 -2.41
N THR A 267 27.61 7.86 -1.81
CA THR A 267 28.63 8.50 -0.97
C THR A 267 28.91 7.67 0.29
N ALA A 268 27.87 7.10 0.90
CA ALA A 268 28.01 6.23 2.06
C ALA A 268 28.66 4.88 1.72
N TYR A 269 28.31 4.28 0.58
CA TYR A 269 28.79 2.95 0.18
C TYR A 269 30.21 2.98 -0.42
N TRP A 270 30.42 3.77 -1.48
CA TRP A 270 31.72 3.82 -2.17
C TRP A 270 32.71 4.78 -1.53
N GLY A 271 32.23 5.96 -1.12
CA GLY A 271 33.05 7.05 -0.61
C GLY A 271 33.56 6.80 0.81
N MET A 272 32.64 6.67 1.77
CA MET A 272 33.00 6.55 3.19
C MET A 272 33.10 5.10 3.70
N ASN A 273 32.64 4.12 2.93
CA ASN A 273 32.56 2.70 3.33
C ASN A 273 32.00 2.52 4.75
N LEU A 274 30.87 3.17 5.03
CA LEU A 274 30.32 3.27 6.37
C LEU A 274 30.01 1.86 6.91
N TYR A 275 30.57 1.51 8.09
CA TYR A 275 30.40 0.19 8.72
C TYR A 275 30.83 -1.01 7.85
N ASN A 276 31.91 -0.87 7.06
CA ASN A 276 32.36 -1.91 6.12
C ASN A 276 31.29 -2.29 5.09
N ALA A 277 30.43 -1.35 4.69
CA ALA A 277 29.36 -1.52 3.71
C ALA A 277 29.73 -2.35 2.48
N LYS A 278 30.95 -2.24 1.97
CA LYS A 278 31.42 -2.96 0.76
C LYS A 278 31.41 -4.48 0.87
N THR A 279 31.36 -5.06 2.08
CA THR A 279 31.23 -6.51 2.26
C THR A 279 29.82 -7.02 1.97
N PHE A 280 28.84 -6.12 1.85
CA PHE A 280 27.42 -6.46 1.66
C PHE A 280 26.88 -5.89 0.34
N PRO A 281 25.79 -6.49 -0.20
CA PRO A 281 25.05 -5.89 -1.30
C PRO A 281 24.48 -4.52 -0.91
N ILE A 282 24.51 -3.56 -1.85
CA ILE A 282 23.98 -2.20 -1.65
C ILE A 282 22.49 -2.25 -1.29
N PHE A 283 21.73 -3.09 -2.01
CA PHE A 283 20.30 -3.27 -1.87
C PHE A 283 20.00 -4.73 -1.52
N SER A 284 19.53 -4.97 -0.30
CA SER A 284 19.13 -6.30 0.17
C SER A 284 18.22 -6.19 1.40
N SER A 285 17.24 -7.08 1.51
CA SER A 285 16.41 -7.29 2.69
C SER A 285 16.99 -8.28 3.70
N HIS A 286 18.06 -8.99 3.33
CA HIS A 286 18.70 -9.98 4.19
C HIS A 286 19.61 -9.35 5.25
N LEU A 287 19.82 -10.10 6.34
CA LEU A 287 20.75 -9.78 7.42
C LEU A 287 22.10 -10.44 7.14
N PHE A 288 23.20 -9.78 7.55
CA PHE A 288 24.55 -10.27 7.27
C PHE A 288 25.46 -10.27 8.50
N MET A 289 26.35 -11.26 8.58
CA MET A 289 27.48 -11.31 9.51
C MET A 289 28.62 -10.39 9.06
N SER A 290 29.62 -10.10 9.90
CA SER A 290 30.76 -9.24 9.53
C SER A 290 31.56 -9.71 8.30
N ASN A 291 31.49 -11.00 7.97
CA ASN A 291 32.19 -11.63 6.85
C ASN A 291 31.41 -11.60 5.51
N GLY A 292 30.20 -11.02 5.46
CA GLY A 292 29.38 -11.00 4.24
C GLY A 292 28.40 -12.18 4.10
N SER A 293 28.49 -13.20 4.95
CA SER A 293 27.57 -14.34 4.92
C SER A 293 26.21 -14.00 5.55
N ALA A 294 25.17 -14.72 5.13
CA ALA A 294 23.81 -14.50 5.62
C ALA A 294 23.71 -14.84 7.12
N TYR A 295 23.10 -13.94 7.88
CA TYR A 295 22.90 -14.09 9.32
C TYR A 295 21.65 -14.94 9.60
N GLN A 296 21.82 -16.09 10.26
CA GLN A 296 20.70 -16.93 10.64
C GLN A 296 20.13 -16.47 11.99
N ILE A 297 18.85 -16.07 11.99
CA ILE A 297 18.18 -15.51 13.17
C ILE A 297 17.92 -16.61 14.22
N THR A 298 17.76 -17.85 13.79
CA THR A 298 17.54 -19.02 14.67
C THR A 298 18.70 -19.28 15.62
N ASP A 299 19.91 -18.88 15.25
CA ASP A 299 21.13 -19.21 16.00
C ASP A 299 21.33 -18.32 17.22
N ILE A 300 20.62 -17.18 17.29
CA ILE A 300 20.72 -16.22 18.40
C ILE A 300 19.50 -16.23 19.32
N VAL A 301 18.44 -16.96 18.99
CA VAL A 301 17.21 -16.96 19.77
C VAL A 301 16.98 -18.32 20.42
N ASN A 302 17.03 -18.34 21.74
CA ASN A 302 16.81 -19.53 22.55
C ASN A 302 15.37 -20.04 22.46
N GLN A 303 15.16 -21.29 22.91
CA GLN A 303 13.86 -21.97 22.96
C GLN A 303 12.77 -21.20 23.75
N GLN A 304 13.13 -20.18 24.51
CA GLN A 304 12.23 -19.31 25.27
C GLN A 304 11.94 -17.95 24.61
N PHE A 305 12.34 -17.75 23.34
CA PHE A 305 12.23 -16.48 22.61
C PHE A 305 13.03 -15.34 23.27
N GLN A 306 14.16 -15.71 23.87
CA GLN A 306 15.12 -14.80 24.49
C GLN A 306 16.37 -14.77 23.63
N LEU A 307 17.02 -13.61 23.55
CA LEU A 307 18.31 -13.47 22.90
C LEU A 307 19.36 -14.23 23.70
N ASP A 308 20.02 -15.20 23.06
CA ASP A 308 21.21 -15.85 23.60
C ASP A 308 22.39 -14.88 23.48
N THR A 309 22.74 -14.26 24.62
CA THR A 309 23.83 -13.29 24.67
C THR A 309 25.20 -13.91 24.38
N GLU A 310 25.40 -15.19 24.68
CA GLU A 310 26.66 -15.88 24.41
C GLU A 310 26.80 -16.21 22.93
N ALA A 311 25.74 -16.76 22.31
CA ALA A 311 25.72 -17.01 20.88
C ALA A 311 25.86 -15.70 20.08
N TYR A 312 25.16 -14.64 20.51
CA TYR A 312 25.29 -13.31 19.91
C TYR A 312 26.70 -12.72 20.04
N ALA A 313 27.37 -12.91 21.19
CA ALA A 313 28.75 -12.47 21.37
C ALA A 313 29.73 -13.22 20.45
N ARG A 314 29.48 -14.50 20.17
CA ARG A 314 30.30 -15.32 19.25
C ARG A 314 30.06 -14.99 17.78
N LEU A 315 28.80 -14.87 17.38
CA LEU A 315 28.40 -14.58 15.99
C LEU A 315 28.63 -13.12 15.60
N GLY A 316 28.68 -12.23 16.60
CA GLY A 316 28.89 -10.81 16.41
C GLY A 316 27.63 -10.06 15.99
N ARG A 317 27.83 -8.77 15.72
CA ARG A 317 26.75 -7.82 15.42
C ARG A 317 26.08 -8.13 14.09
N ILE A 318 24.76 -7.92 14.05
CA ILE A 318 23.96 -8.00 12.84
C ILE A 318 24.22 -6.77 11.97
N ASN A 319 24.55 -6.99 10.70
CA ASN A 319 24.72 -5.93 9.71
C ASN A 319 23.56 -5.91 8.72
N LEU A 320 23.18 -4.71 8.30
CA LEU A 320 22.14 -4.43 7.33
C LEU A 320 22.74 -3.82 6.07
N SER A 321 22.03 -3.93 4.94
CA SER A 321 22.45 -3.23 3.72
C SER A 321 22.45 -1.71 3.94
N THR A 322 23.39 -1.01 3.32
CA THR A 322 23.54 0.45 3.48
C THR A 322 22.29 1.21 3.05
N PHE A 323 21.63 0.76 1.98
CA PHE A 323 20.35 1.32 1.55
C PHE A 323 19.29 1.22 2.64
N PHE A 324 19.12 0.03 3.24
CA PHE A 324 18.11 -0.19 4.27
C PHE A 324 18.40 0.62 5.53
N ALA A 325 19.66 0.65 5.99
CA ALA A 325 20.06 1.42 7.16
C ALA A 325 19.81 2.93 7.00
N LEU A 326 20.19 3.51 5.86
CA LEU A 326 19.96 4.93 5.59
C LEU A 326 18.48 5.26 5.42
N SER A 327 17.72 4.41 4.73
CA SER A 327 16.27 4.57 4.58
C SER A 327 15.55 4.55 5.94
N TYR A 328 16.00 3.69 6.86
CA TYR A 328 15.45 3.62 8.21
C TYR A 328 15.81 4.88 9.03
N GLY A 329 17.06 5.35 8.94
CA GLY A 329 17.49 6.59 9.59
C GLY A 329 16.73 7.82 9.10
N LEU A 330 16.52 7.95 7.79
CA LEU A 330 15.75 9.06 7.21
C LEU A 330 14.27 9.00 7.59
N SER A 331 13.70 7.80 7.73
CA SER A 331 12.32 7.64 8.21
C SER A 331 12.10 8.30 9.58
N PHE A 332 13.07 8.22 10.49
CA PHE A 332 13.01 8.96 11.76
C PHE A 332 13.20 10.46 11.59
N ALA A 333 14.07 10.87 10.67
CA ALA A 333 14.28 12.28 10.36
C ALA A 333 13.01 12.97 9.83
N THR A 334 12.11 12.23 9.17
CA THR A 334 10.81 12.75 8.71
C THR A 334 9.95 13.31 9.85
N ILE A 335 10.02 12.72 11.05
CA ILE A 335 9.27 13.20 12.23
C ILE A 335 9.80 14.58 12.64
N ALA A 336 11.13 14.72 12.75
CA ALA A 336 11.76 15.99 13.06
C ALA A 336 11.50 17.04 11.97
N SER A 337 11.60 16.64 10.69
CA SER A 337 11.30 17.49 9.54
C SER A 337 9.88 18.04 9.58
N THR A 338 8.90 17.26 10.03
CA THR A 338 7.51 17.72 10.19
C THR A 338 7.41 18.85 11.20
N ILE A 339 8.08 18.73 12.35
CA ILE A 339 8.12 19.78 13.39
C ILE A 339 8.78 21.04 12.84
N THR A 340 9.93 20.90 12.16
CA THR A 340 10.65 22.03 11.54
C THR A 340 9.81 22.70 10.47
N HIS A 341 9.13 21.93 9.62
CA HIS A 341 8.26 22.46 8.58
C HIS A 341 7.10 23.27 9.19
N VAL A 342 6.44 22.74 10.23
CA VAL A 342 5.39 23.47 10.93
C VAL A 342 5.93 24.76 11.55
N GLY A 343 7.08 24.71 12.22
CA GLY A 343 7.71 25.88 12.82
C GLY A 343 8.06 26.98 11.82
N ILE A 344 8.60 26.62 10.64
CA ILE A 344 9.01 27.60 9.62
C ILE A 344 7.81 28.16 8.85
N PHE A 345 6.87 27.32 8.45
CA PHE A 345 5.77 27.74 7.56
C PHE A 345 4.56 28.30 8.31
N TYR A 346 4.30 27.83 9.53
CA TYR A 346 3.12 28.20 10.31
C TYR A 346 3.44 28.88 11.64
N GLY A 347 4.72 28.99 12.03
CA GLY A 347 5.15 29.62 13.29
C GLY A 347 5.13 31.15 13.28
N LYS A 348 4.18 31.78 12.58
CA LYS A 348 3.89 33.21 12.73
C LYS A 348 2.83 33.44 13.80
#